data_AF-A0A0F9EJA6-F1
#
_entry.id   AF-A0A0F9EJA6-F1
#
_cell.length_a   1.000
_cell.length_b   1.000
_cell.length_c   1.000
_cell.angle_alpha   90.00
_cell.angle_beta   90.00
_cell.angle_gamma   90.00
#
_symmetry.space_group_name_H-M   'P 1'
#
loop_
_entity.id
_entity.type
_entity.pdbx_description
1 polymer ?
#
loop_
_entity_poly.entity_id
_entity_poly.type
_entity_poly.pdbx_seq_one_letter_code
_entity_poly.pdbx_strand_id
1 'polypeptide(L)'
;MPDLEQSQVLRNLHGALKLLIRGAAQELTEQCDVPQPRADILVLWVIVNELDNQADLPTMLVGPVLDAIRISVKNVHAVAMLDAATQS
;
A
#
# COMPACT_ATOMS: atom_id res chain seq x y z
N MET A 1 32.05 1.86 2.12
CA MET A 1 30.97 0.87 2.24
C MET A 1 29.71 1.46 1.63
N PRO A 2 29.48 1.28 0.32
CA PRO A 2 28.35 1.88 -0.40
C PRO A 2 26.96 1.36 0.05
N ASP A 3 26.89 0.15 0.61
CA ASP A 3 25.61 -0.47 1.02
C ASP A 3 24.94 0.20 2.23
N LEU A 4 25.72 0.84 3.11
CA LEU A 4 25.19 1.48 4.32
C LEU A 4 24.53 2.83 4.00
N GLU A 5 25.12 3.60 3.08
CA GLU A 5 24.60 4.88 2.61
C GLU A 5 23.32 4.69 1.80
N GLN A 6 23.30 3.71 0.89
CA GLN A 6 22.11 3.34 0.14
C GLN A 6 20.96 2.90 1.07
N SER A 7 21.27 2.09 2.08
CA SER A 7 20.28 1.67 3.09
C SER A 7 19.72 2.86 3.88
N GLN A 8 20.54 3.86 4.20
CA GLN A 8 20.08 5.06 4.91
C GLN A 8 19.20 5.94 4.01
N VAL A 9 19.59 6.12 2.75
CA VAL A 9 18.79 6.85 1.76
C VAL A 9 17.42 6.19 1.60
N LEU A 10 17.36 4.87 1.43
CA LEU A 10 16.09 4.13 1.33
C LEU A 10 15.23 4.26 2.59
N ARG A 11 15.83 4.20 3.79
CA ARG A 11 15.11 4.43 5.06
C ARG A 11 14.52 5.83 5.13
N ASN A 12 15.28 6.86 4.75
CA ASN A 12 14.83 8.24 4.76
C ASN A 12 13.69 8.44 3.75
N LEU A 13 13.82 7.91 2.54
CA LEU A 13 12.78 7.94 1.51
C LEU A 13 11.51 7.23 1.97
N HIS A 14 11.63 6.08 2.64
CA HIS A 14 10.49 5.38 3.21
C HIS A 14 9.79 6.22 4.29
N GLY A 15 10.55 6.89 5.16
CA GLY A 15 10.01 7.81 6.16
C GLY A 15 9.25 8.98 5.54
N ALA A 16 9.84 9.61 4.52
CA ALA A 16 9.21 10.72 3.79
C ALA A 16 7.91 10.29 3.11
N LEU A 17 7.88 9.13 2.46
CA LEU A 17 6.68 8.60 1.82
C LEU A 17 5.54 8.36 2.83
N LYS A 18 5.86 7.81 4.02
CA LYS A 18 4.87 7.63 5.10
C LYS A 18 4.28 8.95 5.57
N LEU A 19 5.10 9.98 5.70
CA LEU A 19 4.65 11.32 6.11
C LEU A 19 3.75 11.94 5.05
N LEU A 20 4.11 11.81 3.78
CA LEU A 20 3.31 12.31 2.66
C LEU A 20 1.93 11.63 2.60
N ILE A 21 1.88 10.30 2.73
CA ILE A 21 0.62 9.54 2.77
C ILE A 21 -0.27 10.02 3.92
N ARG A 22 0.31 10.16 5.13
CA ARG A 22 -0.43 10.63 6.30
C ARG A 22 -0.93 12.06 6.13
N GLY A 23 -0.10 12.96 5.61
CA GLY A 23 -0.47 14.35 5.35
C GLY A 23 -1.62 14.47 4.37
N ALA A 24 -1.55 13.75 3.24
CA ALA A 24 -2.63 13.74 2.25
C ALA A 24 -3.93 13.15 2.81
N ALA A 25 -3.85 12.08 3.61
CA ALA A 25 -5.03 11.50 4.23
C ALA A 25 -5.66 12.44 5.26
N GLN A 26 -4.83 13.12 6.07
CA GLN A 26 -5.29 14.14 7.01
C GLN A 26 -5.95 15.32 6.28
N GLU A 27 -5.39 15.76 5.17
CA GLU A 27 -5.96 16.84 4.36
C GLU A 27 -7.35 16.48 3.81
N LEU A 28 -7.55 15.24 3.33
CA LEU A 28 -8.87 14.75 2.93
C LEU A 28 -9.87 14.70 4.10
N THR A 29 -9.41 14.34 5.29
CA THR A 29 -10.25 14.35 6.49
C THR A 29 -10.66 15.77 6.86
N GLU A 30 -9.72 16.72 6.85
CA GLU A 30 -9.94 18.10 7.29
C GLU A 30 -10.70 18.94 6.26
N GLN A 31 -10.38 18.80 4.98
CA GLN A 31 -10.92 19.66 3.92
C GLN A 31 -12.14 19.05 3.23
N CYS A 32 -12.27 17.73 3.21
CA CYS A 32 -13.31 17.02 2.45
C CYS A 32 -14.24 16.18 3.33
N ASP A 33 -14.10 16.23 4.66
CA ASP A 33 -14.90 15.48 5.64
C ASP A 33 -14.92 13.95 5.35
N VAL A 34 -13.80 13.44 4.82
CA VAL A 34 -13.64 12.01 4.54
C VAL A 34 -13.18 11.31 5.82
N PRO A 35 -13.87 10.26 6.31
CA PRO A 35 -13.40 9.53 7.48
C PRO A 35 -11.98 8.97 7.28
N GLN A 36 -11.12 9.09 8.29
CA GLN A 36 -9.70 8.72 8.22
C GLN A 36 -9.43 7.36 7.53
N PRO A 37 -10.14 6.25 7.88
CA PRO A 37 -9.88 4.96 7.22
C PRO A 37 -10.15 4.98 5.71
N ARG A 38 -11.13 5.78 5.27
CA ARG A 38 -11.45 5.95 3.85
C ARG A 38 -10.44 6.86 3.16
N ALA A 39 -9.99 7.92 3.83
CA ALA A 39 -8.95 8.81 3.31
C ALA A 39 -7.63 8.06 3.08
N ASP A 40 -7.22 7.21 4.04
CA ASP A 40 -6.02 6.37 3.93
C ASP A 40 -6.09 5.45 2.69
N ILE A 41 -7.24 4.81 2.46
CA ILE A 41 -7.45 3.92 1.29
C ILE A 41 -7.38 4.71 -0.02
N LEU A 42 -8.02 5.88 -0.08
CA LEU A 42 -8.06 6.71 -1.29
C LEU A 42 -6.67 7.20 -1.67
N VAL A 43 -5.88 7.68 -0.71
CA VAL A 43 -4.50 8.13 -0.95
C VAL A 43 -3.63 6.99 -1.47
N LEU A 44 -3.70 5.82 -0.85
CA LEU A 44 -2.95 4.64 -1.31
C LEU A 44 -3.37 4.22 -2.72
N TRP A 45 -4.66 4.27 -3.03
CA TRP A 45 -5.17 3.95 -4.36
C TRP A 45 -4.66 4.93 -5.43
N VAL A 46 -4.67 6.25 -5.16
CA VAL A 46 -4.11 7.25 -6.06
C VAL A 46 -2.62 7.00 -6.30
N ILE A 47 -1.84 6.78 -5.24
CA ILE A 47 -0.40 6.53 -5.36
C ILE A 47 -0.12 5.31 -6.24
N VAL A 48 -0.86 4.22 -6.07
CA VAL A 48 -0.69 3.01 -6.89
C VAL A 48 -0.98 3.31 -8.37
N ASN A 49 -2.06 4.02 -8.67
CA ASN A 49 -2.39 4.36 -10.05
C ASN A 49 -1.35 5.30 -10.67
N GLU A 50 -0.86 6.29 -9.92
CA GLU A 50 0.20 7.18 -10.41
C GLU A 50 1.48 6.40 -10.68
N LEU A 51 1.86 5.45 -9.83
CA LEU A 51 3.01 4.58 -10.07
C LEU A 51 2.82 3.70 -11.32
N ASP A 52 1.61 3.16 -11.53
CA ASP A 52 1.27 2.39 -12.74
C ASP A 52 1.30 3.25 -14.00
N ASN A 53 0.86 4.51 -13.92
CA ASN A 53 0.88 5.46 -15.04
C ASN A 53 2.30 5.95 -15.39
N GLN A 54 3.21 5.95 -14.42
CA GLN A 54 4.63 6.32 -14.60
C GLN A 54 5.49 5.14 -15.10
N ALA A 55 4.89 3.97 -15.31
CA ALA A 55 5.58 2.73 -15.68
C ALA A 55 6.04 2.66 -17.15
N ASP A 56 6.72 3.70 -17.65
CA ASP A 56 7.72 3.56 -18.72
C ASP A 56 8.97 2.78 -18.23
N LEU A 57 9.01 2.45 -16.94
CA LEU A 57 9.97 1.54 -16.33
C LEU A 57 9.58 0.08 -16.62
N PRO A 58 10.49 -0.78 -17.13
CA PRO A 58 10.19 -2.11 -17.69
C PRO A 58 9.86 -3.18 -16.62
N THR A 59 9.40 -2.78 -15.44
CA THR A 59 9.25 -3.63 -14.28
C THR A 59 7.81 -3.57 -13.82
N MET A 60 6.99 -4.49 -14.34
CA MET A 60 5.70 -4.98 -13.80
C MET A 60 4.83 -3.94 -13.06
N LEU A 61 3.68 -3.60 -13.63
CA LEU A 61 2.66 -2.74 -13.00
C LEU A 61 2.41 -3.16 -11.54
N VAL A 62 2.44 -2.18 -10.65
CA VAL A 62 2.29 -2.32 -9.20
C VAL A 62 0.86 -2.73 -8.84
N GLY A 63 -0.15 -2.22 -9.55
CA GLY A 63 -1.56 -2.58 -9.34
C GLY A 63 -1.82 -4.10 -9.37
N PRO A 64 -1.48 -4.80 -10.47
CA PRO A 64 -1.58 -6.25 -10.58
C PRO A 64 -0.83 -7.04 -9.51
N VAL A 65 0.34 -6.55 -9.06
CA VAL A 65 1.11 -7.19 -7.97
C VAL A 65 0.34 -7.07 -6.65
N LEU A 66 -0.20 -5.89 -6.34
CA LEU A 66 -1.00 -5.69 -5.14
C LEU A 66 -2.29 -6.51 -5.16
N ASP A 67 -2.92 -6.66 -6.32
CA ASP A 67 -4.12 -7.49 -6.47
C ASP A 67 -3.81 -8.98 -6.27
N ALA A 68 -2.69 -9.47 -6.81
CA ALA A 68 -2.22 -10.84 -6.56
C ALA A 68 -1.96 -11.08 -5.06
N ILE A 69 -1.33 -10.12 -4.36
CA ILE A 69 -1.12 -10.20 -2.91
C ILE A 69 -2.46 -10.21 -2.15
N ARG A 70 -3.40 -9.33 -2.51
CA ARG A 70 -4.74 -9.28 -1.88
C ARG A 70 -5.51 -10.58 -2.05
N ILE A 71 -5.50 -11.15 -3.26
CA ILE A 71 -6.14 -12.44 -3.54
C ILE A 71 -5.49 -13.53 -2.70
N SER A 72 -4.16 -13.57 -2.64
CA SER A 72 -3.43 -14.53 -1.82
C SER A 72 -3.83 -14.45 -0.34
N VAL A 73 -3.87 -13.23 0.23
CA VAL A 73 -4.29 -13.02 1.64
C VAL A 73 -5.75 -13.45 1.86
N LYS A 74 -6.66 -13.09 0.96
CA LYS A 74 -8.08 -13.51 1.05
C LYS A 74 -8.22 -15.03 1.01
N ASN A 75 -7.47 -15.69 0.14
CA ASN A 75 -7.50 -17.14 -0.01
C ASN A 75 -6.95 -17.84 1.25
N VAL A 76 -5.82 -17.37 1.79
CA VAL A 76 -5.26 -17.91 3.05
C VAL A 76 -6.24 -17.74 4.20
N HIS A 77 -6.91 -16.59 4.29
CA HIS A 77 -7.91 -16.35 5.32
C HIS A 77 -9.17 -17.22 5.15
N ALA A 78 -9.65 -17.40 3.92
CA ALA A 78 -10.78 -18.27 3.61
C ALA A 78 -10.49 -19.75 3.96
N VAL A 79 -9.29 -20.23 3.67
CA VAL A 79 -8.83 -21.58 4.05
C VAL A 79 -8.80 -21.72 5.57
N ALA A 80 -8.23 -20.76 6.30
CA ALA A 80 -8.20 -20.79 7.76
C ALA A 80 -9.60 -20.79 8.41
N MET A 81 -10.57 -20.08 7.82
CA MET A 81 -11.96 -20.08 8.29
C MET A 81 -12.66 -21.43 8.05
N LEU A 82 -12.40 -22.06 6.89
CA LEU A 82 -12.90 -23.40 6.56
C LEU A 82 -12.36 -24.45 7.54
N ASP A 83 -11.04 -24.45 7.78
CA ASP A 83 -10.39 -25.39 8.69
C ASP A 83 -10.97 -25.28 10.12
N ALA A 84 -11.16 -24.05 10.61
CA ALA A 84 -11.75 -23.80 11.93
C ALA A 84 -13.22 -24.29 12.03
N ALA A 85 -13.99 -24.14 10.96
CA ALA A 85 -15.37 -24.61 10.89
C ALA A 85 -15.48 -26.15 10.82
N THR A 86 -14.52 -26.83 10.20
CA THR A 86 -14.48 -28.31 10.14
C THR A 86 -13.93 -28.99 11.41
N GLN A 87 -13.26 -28.25 12.29
CA GLN A 87 -12.75 -28.76 13.58
C GLN A 87 -13.71 -28.52 14.76
N SER A 88 -14.86 -27.89 14.51
CA SER A 88 -15.93 -27.62 15.48
C SER A 88 -17.07 -28.64 15.35
#